data_AF-A0A7S0EXL0-F1
#
_entry.id   AF-A0A7S0EXL0-F1
#
_cell.length_a   1.000
_cell.length_b   1.000
_cell.length_c   1.000
_cell.angle_alpha   90.00
_cell.angle_beta   90.00
_cell.angle_gamma   90.00
#
_symmetry.space_group_name_H-M   'P 1'
#
loop_
_entity.id
_entity.type
_entity.pdbx_description
1 polymer ?
#
loop_
_entity_poly.entity_id
_entity_poly.type
_entity_poly.pdbx_seq_one_letter_code
_entity_poly.pdbx_strand_id
1 'polypeptide(L)'
;AVVSCAHALVVLNDGTFNRRSVLLGAAAAASCGQAFAPAAFAAGLPTAKVETSWTLANGVAMPTLALNTAGLSADGSERALTAALPLGFTHVDFHPGIERDGVARALATAGLTKSKDRLGKLFLTTKIAKPPAGSTPAQAAEAVRRQIDADFAVLGVDQVDMLMLRDSPDCDVMRAQWGALEEARAAGRTRALG
;
A
#
# COMPACT_ATOMS: atom_id res chain seq x y z
N ALA A 1 -27.83 -17.65 -43.44
CA ALA A 1 -27.78 -19.02 -42.91
C ALA A 1 -26.35 -19.32 -42.48
N VAL A 2 -26.21 -19.63 -41.18
CA VAL A 2 -25.06 -20.23 -40.47
C VAL A 2 -23.66 -19.68 -40.81
N VAL A 3 -23.17 -18.75 -39.98
CA VAL A 3 -21.74 -18.61 -39.73
C VAL A 3 -21.45 -19.26 -38.37
N SER A 4 -20.68 -20.33 -38.43
CA SER A 4 -20.21 -21.15 -37.32
C SER A 4 -19.22 -20.34 -36.46
N CYS A 5 -19.57 -20.08 -35.20
CA CYS A 5 -18.61 -19.60 -34.19
C CYS A 5 -17.91 -20.81 -33.57
N ALA A 6 -16.95 -21.37 -34.32
CA ALA A 6 -15.96 -22.27 -33.77
C ALA A 6 -14.65 -21.47 -33.58
N HIS A 7 -13.98 -21.73 -32.45
CA HIS A 7 -12.61 -21.32 -32.09
C HIS A 7 -12.39 -19.92 -31.52
N ALA A 8 -12.41 -19.82 -30.20
CA ALA A 8 -11.31 -19.22 -29.42
C ALA A 8 -11.42 -19.60 -27.94
N LEU A 9 -11.48 -20.90 -27.63
CA LEU A 9 -11.21 -21.38 -26.27
C LEU A 9 -9.70 -21.59 -26.18
N VAL A 10 -8.95 -20.55 -25.79
CA VAL A 10 -7.55 -20.72 -25.40
C VAL A 10 -7.55 -21.29 -23.98
N VAL A 11 -7.62 -22.61 -23.88
CA VAL A 11 -7.24 -23.32 -22.65
C VAL A 11 -5.71 -23.35 -22.62
N LEU A 12 -5.11 -22.47 -21.82
CA LEU A 12 -3.70 -22.62 -21.44
C LEU A 12 -3.62 -23.78 -20.44
N ASN A 13 -2.97 -24.85 -20.86
CA ASN A 13 -2.88 -26.12 -20.12
C ASN A 13 -1.76 -26.12 -19.06
N ASP A 14 -1.53 -24.99 -18.39
CA ASP A 14 -0.42 -24.84 -17.45
C ASP A 14 -0.73 -24.01 -16.19
N GLY A 15 -2.02 -23.80 -15.88
CA GLY A 15 -2.43 -23.32 -14.55
C GLY A 15 -1.99 -21.88 -14.20
N THR A 16 -1.59 -21.07 -15.19
CA THR A 16 -1.23 -19.67 -14.97
C THR A 16 -2.41 -18.75 -15.35
N PHE A 17 -3.07 -18.19 -14.33
CA PHE A 17 -4.19 -17.26 -14.54
C PHE A 17 -3.70 -15.85 -14.87
N ASN A 18 -4.08 -15.33 -16.03
CA ASN A 18 -3.86 -13.93 -16.44
C ASN A 18 -4.96 -13.02 -15.88
N ARG A 19 -4.58 -11.90 -15.23
CA ARG A 19 -5.49 -10.89 -14.65
C ARG A 19 -6.53 -10.32 -15.63
N ARG A 20 -6.27 -10.35 -16.95
CA ARG A 20 -7.21 -9.88 -17.98
C ARG A 20 -8.39 -10.83 -18.22
N SER A 21 -8.24 -12.12 -17.93
CA SER A 21 -9.27 -13.13 -18.23
C SER A 21 -10.46 -13.09 -17.26
N VAL A 22 -10.25 -12.57 -16.04
CA VAL A 22 -11.29 -12.48 -15.00
C VAL A 22 -12.33 -11.40 -15.33
N LEU A 23 -11.90 -10.29 -15.95
CA LEU A 23 -12.78 -9.18 -16.30
C LEU A 23 -13.64 -9.45 -17.54
N LEU A 24 -13.17 -10.30 -18.48
CA LEU A 24 -13.91 -10.66 -19.69
C LEU A 24 -14.97 -11.76 -19.44
N GLY A 25 -14.80 -12.59 -18.41
CA GLY A 25 -15.75 -13.67 -18.08
C GLY A 25 -17.08 -13.19 -17.48
N ALA A 26 -17.12 -11.99 -16.89
CA ALA A 26 -18.35 -11.44 -16.29
C ALA A 26 -19.26 -10.72 -17.31
N ALA A 27 -18.74 -10.34 -18.48
CA ALA A 27 -19.48 -9.51 -19.44
C ALA A 27 -20.32 -10.32 -20.46
N ALA A 28 -20.07 -11.63 -20.62
CA ALA A 28 -20.74 -12.44 -21.65
C ALA A 28 -22.02 -13.16 -21.17
N ALA A 29 -22.32 -13.17 -19.87
CA ALA A 29 -23.40 -13.99 -19.31
C ALA A 29 -24.79 -13.32 -19.30
N ALA A 30 -24.92 -12.06 -19.74
CA ALA A 30 -26.18 -11.33 -19.64
C ALA A 30 -27.09 -11.41 -20.88
N SER A 31 -26.65 -11.98 -22.01
CA SER A 31 -27.42 -11.93 -23.28
C SER A 31 -27.93 -13.25 -23.83
N CYS A 32 -27.71 -14.38 -23.15
CA CYS A 32 -28.29 -15.66 -23.53
C CYS A 32 -29.00 -16.26 -22.31
N GLY A 33 -30.33 -16.26 -22.31
CA GLY A 33 -31.18 -16.85 -21.29
C GLY A 33 -31.10 -18.39 -21.26
N GLN A 34 -29.91 -18.95 -21.09
CA GLN A 34 -29.69 -20.35 -20.80
C GLN A 34 -29.36 -20.49 -19.32
N ALA A 35 -30.16 -21.29 -18.62
CA ALA A 35 -29.84 -21.71 -17.27
C ALA A 35 -28.54 -22.51 -17.31
N PHE A 36 -27.43 -21.86 -16.96
CA PHE A 36 -26.21 -22.58 -16.61
C PHE A 36 -26.53 -23.39 -15.36
N ALA A 37 -26.57 -24.72 -15.50
CA ALA A 37 -26.43 -25.59 -14.35
C ALA A 37 -25.17 -25.12 -13.59
N PRO A 38 -25.22 -24.95 -12.27
CA PRO A 38 -24.04 -24.54 -11.53
C PRO A 38 -23.02 -25.65 -11.74
N ALA A 39 -22.02 -25.40 -12.58
CA ALA A 39 -20.81 -26.19 -12.54
C ALA A 39 -20.34 -26.07 -11.10
N ALA A 40 -20.40 -27.17 -10.37
CA ALA A 40 -19.85 -27.25 -9.03
C ALA A 40 -18.39 -26.83 -9.17
N PHE A 41 -18.09 -25.58 -8.83
CA PHE A 41 -16.72 -25.17 -8.58
C PHE A 41 -16.27 -26.09 -7.47
N ALA A 42 -15.45 -27.08 -7.81
CA ALA A 42 -14.84 -27.96 -6.85
C ALA A 42 -14.06 -27.07 -5.89
N ALA A 43 -14.65 -26.83 -4.71
CA ALA A 43 -14.01 -26.19 -3.59
C ALA A 43 -12.88 -27.12 -3.14
N GLY A 44 -11.69 -26.91 -3.70
CA GLY A 44 -10.60 -27.85 -3.50
C GLY A 44 -9.29 -27.46 -4.16
N LEU A 45 -9.08 -26.19 -4.52
CA LEU A 45 -7.70 -25.73 -4.59
C LEU A 45 -7.20 -25.66 -3.15
N PRO A 46 -6.13 -26.37 -2.78
CA PRO A 46 -5.49 -26.12 -1.49
C PRO A 46 -5.15 -24.63 -1.48
N THR A 47 -5.80 -23.88 -0.60
CA THR A 47 -5.39 -22.51 -0.30
C THR A 47 -4.05 -22.65 0.37
N ALA A 48 -2.98 -22.65 -0.44
CA ALA A 48 -1.63 -22.53 0.06
C ALA A 48 -1.64 -21.41 1.10
N LYS A 49 -1.10 -21.69 2.28
CA LYS A 49 -1.04 -20.72 3.37
C LYS A 49 -0.38 -19.46 2.82
N VAL A 50 -1.17 -18.41 2.61
CA VAL A 50 -0.67 -17.16 2.06
C VAL A 50 0.29 -16.59 3.08
N GLU A 51 1.53 -16.32 2.68
CA GLU A 51 2.47 -15.61 3.54
C GLU A 51 1.89 -14.24 3.86
N THR A 52 1.68 -13.98 5.14
CA THR A 52 1.06 -12.75 5.62
C THR A 52 2.08 -11.63 5.82
N SER A 53 3.38 -11.92 5.67
CA SER A 53 4.47 -10.95 5.74
C SER A 53 5.67 -11.38 4.92
N TRP A 54 6.41 -10.41 4.40
CA TRP A 54 7.76 -10.59 3.85
C TRP A 54 8.81 -10.03 4.80
N THR A 55 9.96 -10.70 4.88
CA THR A 55 11.13 -10.16 5.59
C THR A 55 11.92 -9.29 4.61
N LEU A 56 11.98 -7.99 4.89
CA LEU A 56 12.80 -7.04 4.15
C LEU A 56 14.29 -7.34 4.36
N ALA A 57 15.14 -6.82 3.48
CA ALA A 57 16.59 -7.05 3.53
C ALA A 57 17.25 -6.64 4.86
N ASN A 58 16.62 -5.74 5.61
CA ASN A 58 17.05 -5.29 6.94
C ASN A 58 16.40 -6.08 8.10
N GLY A 59 15.74 -7.20 7.83
CA GLY A 59 15.10 -8.07 8.83
C GLY A 59 13.72 -7.62 9.30
N VAL A 60 13.21 -6.49 8.82
CA VAL A 60 11.86 -6.00 9.19
C VAL A 60 10.80 -6.87 8.51
N ALA A 61 9.85 -7.41 9.28
CA ALA A 61 8.68 -8.09 8.75
C ALA A 61 7.64 -7.05 8.29
N MET A 62 7.34 -7.02 6.99
CA MET A 62 6.35 -6.14 6.37
C MET A 62 5.12 -6.96 5.94
N PRO A 63 3.89 -6.62 6.37
CA PRO A 63 2.69 -7.35 5.95
C PRO A 63 2.46 -7.26 4.44
N THR A 64 2.05 -8.37 3.83
CA THR A 64 1.90 -8.49 2.36
C THR A 64 0.70 -7.75 1.80
N LEU A 65 -0.30 -7.42 2.63
CA LEU A 65 -1.48 -6.66 2.26
C LEU A 65 -1.50 -5.32 3.01
N ALA A 66 -1.53 -4.23 2.26
CA ALA A 66 -1.69 -2.87 2.79
C ALA A 66 -3.05 -2.28 2.39
N LEU A 67 -3.69 -1.57 3.31
CA LEU A 67 -4.74 -0.62 2.96
C LEU A 67 -4.08 0.64 2.37
N ASN A 68 -4.31 0.90 1.09
CA ASN A 68 -3.83 2.12 0.43
C ASN A 68 -4.89 3.23 0.50
N THR A 69 -4.51 4.43 0.94
CA THR A 69 -5.41 5.58 1.04
C THR A 69 -5.31 6.57 -0.13
N ALA A 70 -4.55 6.24 -1.17
CA ALA A 70 -4.30 7.11 -2.31
C ALA A 70 -5.59 7.69 -2.90
N GLY A 71 -5.67 9.02 -2.97
CA GLY A 71 -6.80 9.74 -3.54
C GLY A 71 -8.04 9.86 -2.65
N LEU A 72 -7.99 9.36 -1.42
CA LEU A 72 -9.06 9.56 -0.44
C LEU A 72 -8.96 10.95 0.20
N SER A 73 -10.11 11.50 0.60
CA SER A 73 -10.14 12.65 1.52
C SER A 73 -9.67 12.23 2.92
N ALA A 74 -9.46 13.19 3.82
CA ALA A 74 -9.18 12.89 5.22
C ALA A 74 -10.29 12.02 5.83
N ASP A 75 -11.56 12.37 5.61
CA ASP A 75 -12.69 11.59 6.13
C ASP A 75 -12.77 10.20 5.48
N GLY A 76 -12.41 10.09 4.20
CA GLY A 76 -12.33 8.81 3.49
C GLY A 76 -11.26 7.91 4.09
N SER A 77 -10.06 8.44 4.32
CA SER A 77 -8.92 7.70 4.87
C SER A 77 -9.19 7.25 6.31
N GLU A 78 -9.78 8.13 7.13
CA GLU A 78 -10.16 7.81 8.50
C GLU A 78 -11.19 6.68 8.55
N ARG A 79 -12.28 6.78 7.77
CA ARG A 79 -13.31 5.73 7.73
C ARG A 79 -12.74 4.41 7.22
N ALA A 80 -11.93 4.45 6.16
CA ALA A 80 -11.33 3.25 5.59
C ALA A 80 -10.44 2.54 6.60
N LEU A 81 -9.53 3.26 7.28
CA LEU A 81 -8.65 2.65 8.27
C LEU A 81 -9.42 2.16 9.50
N THR A 82 -10.38 2.94 10.00
CA THR A 82 -11.22 2.57 11.15
C THR A 82 -12.01 1.28 10.87
N ALA A 83 -12.53 1.10 9.65
CA ALA A 83 -13.24 -0.10 9.26
C ALA A 83 -12.31 -1.30 9.02
N ALA A 84 -11.08 -1.07 8.56
CA ALA A 84 -10.12 -2.11 8.22
C ALA A 84 -9.46 -2.74 9.46
N LEU A 85 -9.21 -1.95 10.52
CA LEU A 85 -8.52 -2.44 11.73
C LEU A 85 -9.24 -3.62 12.39
N PRO A 86 -10.58 -3.61 12.63
CA PRO A 86 -11.30 -4.77 13.18
C PRO A 86 -11.30 -6.00 12.27
N LEU A 87 -11.06 -5.82 10.97
CA LEU A 87 -10.98 -6.90 9.97
C LEU A 87 -9.59 -7.54 9.91
N GLY A 88 -8.65 -7.10 10.74
CA GLY A 88 -7.30 -7.66 10.82
C GLY A 88 -6.30 -7.04 9.84
N PHE A 89 -6.60 -5.87 9.25
CA PHE A 89 -5.57 -5.13 8.52
C PHE A 89 -4.48 -4.66 9.48
N THR A 90 -3.25 -5.02 9.15
CA THR A 90 -2.06 -4.72 9.95
C THR A 90 -1.05 -3.86 9.19
N HIS A 91 -1.42 -3.29 8.05
CA HIS A 91 -0.57 -2.39 7.26
C HIS A 91 -1.42 -1.34 6.55
N VAL A 92 -1.05 -0.07 6.68
CA VAL A 92 -1.61 1.06 5.94
C VAL A 92 -0.51 1.82 5.20
N ASP A 93 -0.79 2.12 3.93
CA ASP A 93 0.06 2.90 3.03
C ASP A 93 -0.66 4.20 2.66
N PHE A 94 -0.02 5.34 2.89
CA PHE A 94 -0.65 6.64 2.67
C PHE A 94 0.35 7.68 2.13
N HIS A 95 -0.17 8.73 1.49
CA HIS A 95 0.62 9.90 1.12
C HIS A 95 0.62 10.96 2.24
N PRO A 96 1.63 11.83 2.30
CA PRO A 96 1.59 13.00 3.18
C PRO A 96 0.45 13.95 2.80
N GLY A 97 0.05 14.83 3.72
CA GLY A 97 -1.05 15.78 3.51
C GLY A 97 -2.41 15.21 3.89
N ILE A 98 -3.42 15.37 3.01
CA ILE A 98 -4.83 15.10 3.33
C ILE A 98 -5.08 13.63 3.72
N GLU A 99 -4.40 12.68 3.06
CA GLU A 99 -4.51 11.25 3.38
C GLU A 99 -3.95 10.95 4.78
N ARG A 100 -2.74 11.47 5.08
CA ARG A 100 -2.13 11.42 6.41
C ARG A 100 -3.05 11.97 7.50
N ASP A 101 -3.77 13.07 7.24
CA ASP A 101 -4.67 13.67 8.24
C ASP A 101 -5.79 12.71 8.66
N GLY A 102 -6.37 11.99 7.71
CA GLY A 102 -7.37 10.98 8.02
C GLY A 102 -6.79 9.78 8.76
N VAL A 103 -5.59 9.32 8.35
CA VAL A 103 -4.87 8.25 9.06
C VAL A 103 -4.55 8.67 10.49
N ALA A 104 -4.11 9.91 10.72
CA ALA A 104 -3.84 10.45 12.05
C ALA A 104 -5.07 10.38 12.96
N ARG A 105 -6.25 10.78 12.46
CA ARG A 105 -7.50 10.72 13.22
C ARG A 105 -7.91 9.29 13.57
N ALA A 106 -7.75 8.35 12.63
CA ALA A 106 -8.00 6.93 12.89
C ALA A 106 -7.02 6.34 13.92
N LEU A 107 -5.72 6.68 13.84
CA LEU A 107 -4.72 6.25 14.82
C LEU A 107 -5.02 6.78 16.22
N ALA A 108 -5.41 8.05 16.33
CA ALA A 108 -5.77 8.68 17.60
C ALA A 108 -6.99 7.97 18.23
N THR A 109 -8.05 7.76 17.44
CA THR A 109 -9.26 7.05 17.89
C THR A 109 -8.98 5.61 18.30
N ALA A 110 -8.10 4.91 17.58
CA ALA A 110 -7.72 3.53 17.88
C ALA A 110 -6.70 3.39 19.04
N GLY A 111 -6.16 4.50 19.57
CA GLY A 111 -5.11 4.45 20.59
C GLY A 111 -3.78 3.88 20.07
N LEU A 112 -3.49 4.03 18.78
CA LEU A 112 -2.32 3.45 18.09
C LEU A 112 -1.22 4.49 17.78
N THR A 113 -1.18 5.59 18.53
CA THR A 113 -0.22 6.69 18.30
C THR A 113 1.15 6.44 18.92
N LYS A 114 1.23 5.68 20.03
CA LYS A 114 2.52 5.36 20.66
C LYS A 114 3.12 4.12 20.03
N SER A 115 4.41 4.17 19.70
CA SER A 115 5.12 3.04 19.08
C SER A 115 4.98 1.74 19.86
N LYS A 116 5.10 1.76 21.19
CA LYS A 116 4.91 0.55 22.02
C LYS A 116 3.53 -0.11 21.87
N ASP A 117 2.49 0.68 21.58
CA ASP A 117 1.11 0.21 21.49
C ASP A 117 0.77 -0.26 20.07
N ARG A 118 1.52 0.25 19.07
CA ARG A 118 1.32 0.01 17.64
C ARG A 118 2.26 -1.04 17.04
N LEU A 119 3.53 -1.09 17.45
CA LEU A 119 4.54 -1.97 16.85
C LEU A 119 4.12 -3.44 16.99
N GLY A 120 4.09 -4.13 15.85
CA GLY A 120 3.59 -5.51 15.75
C GLY A 120 2.08 -5.63 15.53
N LYS A 121 1.30 -4.55 15.68
CA LYS A 121 -0.14 -4.51 15.38
C LYS A 121 -0.47 -3.79 14.08
N LEU A 122 0.25 -2.70 13.78
CA LEU A 122 0.02 -1.91 12.57
C LEU A 122 1.33 -1.37 12.01
N PHE A 123 1.59 -1.70 10.75
CA PHE A 123 2.72 -1.23 9.95
C PHE A 123 2.32 0.05 9.22
N LEU A 124 3.03 1.16 9.49
CA LEU A 124 2.79 2.45 8.83
C LEU A 124 3.81 2.68 7.72
N THR A 125 3.32 2.81 6.49
CA THR A 125 4.11 3.23 5.34
C THR A 125 3.67 4.61 4.88
N THR A 126 4.63 5.54 4.79
CA THR A 126 4.39 6.87 4.22
C THR A 126 5.53 7.32 3.31
N LYS A 127 5.33 8.43 2.61
CA LYS A 127 6.16 8.84 1.47
C LYS A 127 6.67 10.27 1.62
N ILE A 128 7.85 10.54 1.11
CA ILE A 128 8.38 11.90 1.03
C ILE A 128 7.77 12.64 -0.16
N ALA A 129 7.42 13.90 0.04
CA ALA A 129 6.91 14.74 -1.01
C ALA A 129 7.99 15.02 -2.07
N LYS A 130 7.58 15.15 -3.34
CA LYS A 130 8.53 15.59 -4.38
C LYS A 130 9.00 17.00 -4.02
N PRO A 131 10.30 17.27 -4.06
CA PRO A 131 10.79 18.61 -3.84
C PRO A 131 10.31 19.51 -4.99
N PRO A 132 10.18 20.83 -4.76
CA PRO A 132 9.94 21.78 -5.84
C PRO A 132 10.97 21.62 -6.97
N ALA A 133 10.54 21.84 -8.22
CA ALA A 133 11.45 21.83 -9.35
C ALA A 133 12.60 22.84 -9.16
N GLY A 134 13.82 22.43 -9.48
CA GLY A 134 15.03 23.27 -9.29
C GLY A 134 15.55 23.33 -7.85
N SER A 135 15.03 22.52 -6.92
CA SER A 135 15.60 22.41 -5.58
C SER A 135 17.04 21.93 -5.64
N THR A 136 17.92 22.59 -4.89
CA THR A 136 19.28 22.09 -4.67
C THR A 136 19.27 20.83 -3.79
N PRO A 137 20.31 19.97 -3.84
CA PRO A 137 20.42 18.80 -2.96
C PRO A 137 20.26 19.14 -1.47
N ALA A 138 20.85 20.25 -1.01
CA ALA A 138 20.75 20.69 0.38
C ALA A 138 19.30 21.08 0.77
N GLN A 139 18.59 21.81 -0.10
CA GLN A 139 17.19 22.16 0.13
C GLN A 139 16.30 20.92 0.15
N ALA A 140 16.57 19.95 -0.72
CA ALA A 140 15.77 18.72 -0.79
C ALA A 140 15.94 17.84 0.47
N ALA A 141 17.18 17.67 0.96
CA ALA A 141 17.45 16.97 2.22
C ALA A 141 16.76 17.65 3.41
N GLU A 142 16.82 18.98 3.47
CA GLU A 142 16.17 19.75 4.54
C GLU A 142 14.64 19.66 4.47
N ALA A 143 14.07 19.64 3.27
CA ALA A 143 12.64 19.43 3.09
C ALA A 143 12.19 18.05 3.62
N VAL A 144 13.00 17.00 3.42
CA VAL A 144 12.72 15.66 3.99
C VAL A 144 12.65 15.73 5.50
N ARG A 145 13.67 16.29 6.16
CA ARG A 145 13.72 16.41 7.64
C ARG A 145 12.49 17.14 8.18
N ARG A 146 12.17 18.31 7.61
CA ARG A 146 11.00 19.10 8.00
C ARG A 146 9.69 18.37 7.79
N GLN A 147 9.57 17.63 6.69
CA GLN A 147 8.37 16.87 6.42
C GLN A 147 8.19 15.75 7.45
N ILE A 148 9.23 14.99 7.77
CA ILE A 148 9.14 13.92 8.78
C ILE A 148 8.70 14.51 10.13
N ASP A 149 9.26 15.65 10.56
CA ASP A 149 8.84 16.34 11.77
C ASP A 149 7.36 16.73 11.74
N ALA A 150 6.91 17.37 10.65
CA ALA A 150 5.54 17.80 10.50
C ALA A 150 4.55 16.63 10.43
N ASP A 151 4.87 15.60 9.65
CA ASP A 151 4.01 14.42 9.49
C ASP A 151 3.88 13.65 10.80
N PHE A 152 4.97 13.49 11.56
CA PHE A 152 4.97 12.77 12.81
C PHE A 152 4.22 13.53 13.90
N ALA A 153 4.36 14.86 13.94
CA ALA A 153 3.58 15.71 14.82
C ALA A 153 2.07 15.57 14.57
N VAL A 154 1.64 15.55 13.31
CA VAL A 154 0.23 15.40 12.95
C VAL A 154 -0.28 13.98 13.24
N LEU A 155 0.49 12.95 12.88
CA LEU A 155 0.16 11.55 13.18
C LEU A 155 0.15 11.27 14.70
N GLY A 156 0.82 12.11 15.50
CA GLY A 156 1.01 11.89 16.93
C GLY A 156 1.96 10.75 17.26
N VAL A 157 2.86 10.41 16.34
CA VAL A 157 3.80 9.28 16.43
C VAL A 157 5.25 9.76 16.56
N ASP A 158 6.11 8.94 17.12
CA ASP A 158 7.57 9.13 17.19
C ASP A 158 8.32 8.36 16.10
N GLN A 159 7.70 7.33 15.54
CA GLN A 159 8.26 6.45 14.52
C GLN A 159 7.17 6.00 13.53
N VAL A 160 7.55 5.71 12.28
CA VAL A 160 6.77 4.91 11.31
C VAL A 160 7.56 3.66 10.89
N ASP A 161 6.90 2.67 10.30
CA ASP A 161 7.59 1.42 9.96
C ASP A 161 8.40 1.55 8.66
N MET A 162 7.91 2.31 7.68
CA MET A 162 8.61 2.54 6.43
C MET A 162 8.43 3.97 5.89
N LEU A 163 9.55 4.59 5.51
CA LEU A 163 9.58 5.84 4.74
C LEU A 163 10.01 5.54 3.30
N MET A 164 9.24 6.04 2.33
CA MET A 164 9.54 5.86 0.90
C MET A 164 9.93 7.17 0.23
N LEU A 165 11.03 7.13 -0.52
CA LEU A 165 11.44 8.24 -1.37
C LEU A 165 10.66 8.21 -2.69
N ARG A 166 10.24 9.38 -3.17
CA ARG A 166 9.70 9.52 -4.52
C ARG A 166 10.81 9.89 -5.50
N ASP A 167 10.64 9.47 -6.75
CA ASP A 167 11.54 9.77 -7.84
C ASP A 167 11.76 11.29 -8.04
N SER A 168 12.98 11.65 -8.41
CA SER A 168 13.36 12.97 -8.91
C SER A 168 14.21 12.80 -10.19
N PRO A 169 14.07 13.71 -11.18
CA PRO A 169 14.89 13.66 -12.39
C PRO A 169 16.38 13.96 -12.11
N ASP A 170 16.69 14.59 -10.97
CA ASP A 170 18.05 14.89 -10.53
C ASP A 170 18.51 13.84 -9.50
N CYS A 171 19.56 13.09 -9.86
CA CYS A 171 20.12 12.02 -9.03
C CYS A 171 20.83 12.54 -7.77
N ASP A 172 21.44 13.72 -7.80
CA ASP A 172 22.11 14.30 -6.63
C ASP A 172 21.08 14.80 -5.61
N VAL A 173 19.95 15.33 -6.10
CA VAL A 173 18.78 15.61 -5.26
C VAL A 173 18.25 14.32 -4.61
N MET A 174 18.03 13.26 -5.38
CA MET A 174 17.58 11.97 -4.81
C MET A 174 18.55 11.44 -3.76
N ARG A 175 19.87 11.50 -4.03
CA ARG A 175 20.90 11.02 -3.10
C ARG A 175 20.87 11.82 -1.80
N ALA A 176 20.69 13.14 -1.87
CA ALA A 176 20.60 13.98 -0.67
C ALA A 176 19.33 13.71 0.14
N GLN A 177 18.18 13.49 -0.52
CA GLN A 177 16.94 13.08 0.15
C GLN A 177 17.09 11.71 0.81
N TRP A 178 17.73 10.76 0.13
CA TRP A 178 18.03 9.43 0.69
C TRP A 178 18.92 9.51 1.93
N GLY A 179 19.96 10.34 1.91
CA GLY A 179 20.81 10.57 3.08
C GLY A 179 20.00 11.07 4.30
N ALA A 180 19.03 11.97 4.09
CA ALA A 180 18.13 12.41 5.16
C ALA A 180 17.20 11.29 5.68
N LEU A 181 16.82 10.33 4.83
CA LEU A 181 16.08 9.14 5.26
C LEU A 181 16.97 8.19 6.08
N GLU A 182 18.23 8.02 5.69
CA GLU A 182 19.21 7.24 6.46
C GLU A 182 19.47 7.84 7.85
N GLU A 183 19.58 9.18 7.94
CA GLU A 183 19.63 9.91 9.21
C GLU A 183 18.40 9.60 10.09
N ALA A 184 17.19 9.66 9.51
CA ALA A 184 15.96 9.36 10.24
C ALA A 184 15.91 7.89 10.72
N ARG A 185 16.37 6.94 9.90
CA ARG A 185 16.48 5.53 10.29
C ARG A 185 17.49 5.33 11.43
N ALA A 186 18.67 5.96 11.33
CA ALA A 186 19.70 5.90 12.37
C ALA A 186 19.21 6.50 13.70
N ALA A 187 18.38 7.54 13.63
CA ALA A 187 17.71 8.14 14.79
C ALA A 187 16.52 7.31 15.32
N GLY A 188 16.23 6.15 14.75
CA GLY A 188 15.12 5.29 15.16
C GLY A 188 13.73 5.83 14.79
N ARG A 189 13.64 6.82 13.90
CA ARG A 189 12.36 7.40 13.46
C ARG A 189 11.66 6.58 12.38
N THR A 190 12.38 5.64 11.77
CA THR A 190 11.79 4.61 10.91
C THR A 190 12.57 3.30 10.96
N ARG A 191 11.89 2.19 10.66
CA ARG A 191 12.49 0.84 10.69
C ARG A 191 13.07 0.44 9.34
N ALA A 192 12.38 0.78 8.26
CA ALA A 192 12.75 0.45 6.88
C ALA A 192 12.67 1.69 5.95
N LEU A 193 13.43 1.64 4.88
CA LEU A 193 13.46 2.67 3.83
C LEU A 193 13.16 2.01 2.48
N GLY A 194 12.58 2.76 1.55
CA GLY A 194 12.40 2.33 0.16
C GLY A 194 12.10 3.47 -0.79
#